data_AF-A0A7Y3SY37-F1
#
_entry.id   AF-A0A7Y3SY37-F1
#
_cell.length_a   1.000
_cell.length_b   1.000
_cell.length_c   1.000
_cell.angle_alpha   90.00
_cell.angle_beta   90.00
_cell.angle_gamma   90.00
#
_symmetry.space_group_name_H-M   'P 1'
#
loop_
_entity.id
_entity.type
_entity.pdbx_description
1 polymer ?
#
loop_
_entity_poly.entity_id
_entity_poly.type
_entity_poly.pdbx_seq_one_letter_code
_entity_poly.pdbx_strand_id
1 'polypeptide(L)'
;MQICCTKKLQDEMGLVLQNETEEEDFFCWSVHLITVNRRKTIVVVNDSNRFGFVLYGLKAKQLKNLDELLIMGIRNCLRDEKIKEEIVEKYLKSAGGFIYAKTRGSKYVARLNKGCELIKGLGDSLELSELFQTSATRIMNKDIVKMSKESDYHYPYELLCKDLKIFAGEEIVRCEAVDLIVKLKLYPKIAWRRIITPINTTFKELHEILQVAFDWKDYHLYEFNIIDDAGKYVLNVISEFEEFYEESKECKTLLDSQVDISEYTNQKYRIVYCYDYGDNWEHEITIQGVNAEYDKNYPTCVMGGGNTPPEDVGGITGYKEFLKIIKNPNHDEYENTKRWAQGQRYKDYDSDSVNRRLKNVLRR
;
A
#
# COMPACT_ATOMS: atom_id res chain seq x y z
N MET A 1 0.51 -27.71 -10.70
CA MET A 1 0.23 -26.27 -10.77
C MET A 1 -0.37 -26.08 -12.12
N GLN A 2 -1.69 -25.92 -12.14
CA GLN A 2 -2.44 -25.85 -13.37
C GLN A 2 -2.57 -24.42 -13.86
N ILE A 3 -2.00 -24.15 -15.04
CA ILE A 3 -2.17 -22.89 -15.76
C ILE A 3 -3.30 -23.05 -16.77
N CYS A 4 -4.42 -22.41 -16.46
CA CYS A 4 -5.65 -22.46 -17.23
C CYS A 4 -5.63 -21.39 -18.34
N CYS A 5 -5.20 -21.77 -19.53
CA CYS A 5 -5.00 -20.85 -20.64
C CYS A 5 -6.27 -20.63 -21.46
N THR A 6 -6.57 -19.39 -21.80
CA THR A 6 -7.56 -19.05 -22.84
C THR A 6 -7.15 -19.54 -24.23
N LYS A 7 -8.13 -19.80 -25.11
CA LYS A 7 -7.87 -20.25 -26.49
C LYS A 7 -6.90 -19.34 -27.25
N LYS A 8 -7.03 -18.02 -27.10
CA LYS A 8 -6.12 -17.06 -27.73
C LYS A 8 -4.66 -17.27 -27.35
N LEU A 9 -4.37 -17.55 -26.07
CA LEU A 9 -3.01 -17.82 -25.61
C LEU A 9 -2.52 -19.19 -26.10
N GLN A 10 -3.41 -20.20 -26.12
CA GLN A 10 -3.11 -21.53 -26.66
C GLN A 10 -2.67 -21.44 -28.13
N ASP A 11 -3.45 -20.73 -28.95
CA ASP A 11 -3.21 -20.56 -30.40
C ASP A 11 -1.89 -19.80 -30.65
N GLU A 12 -1.61 -18.74 -29.88
CA GLU A 12 -0.37 -17.96 -30.01
C GLU A 12 0.89 -18.78 -29.70
N MET A 13 0.80 -19.67 -28.71
CA MET A 13 1.96 -20.40 -28.20
C MET A 13 2.09 -21.83 -28.75
N GLY A 14 1.06 -22.36 -29.40
CA GLY A 14 1.04 -23.77 -29.82
C GLY A 14 1.13 -24.73 -28.64
N LEU A 15 0.44 -24.43 -27.53
CA LEU A 15 0.54 -25.19 -26.28
C LEU A 15 0.00 -26.61 -26.42
N VAL A 16 0.75 -27.58 -25.88
CA VAL A 16 0.25 -28.94 -25.65
C VAL A 16 -0.51 -28.94 -24.33
N LEU A 17 -1.83 -29.12 -24.40
CA LEU A 17 -2.68 -29.14 -23.22
C LEU A 17 -2.77 -30.54 -22.63
N GLN A 18 -2.72 -30.61 -21.31
CA GLN A 18 -3.04 -31.81 -20.56
C GLN A 18 -4.53 -31.78 -20.18
N ASN A 19 -5.11 -32.96 -19.95
CA ASN A 19 -6.50 -33.08 -19.48
C ASN A 19 -6.64 -32.41 -18.12
N GLU A 20 -7.85 -31.91 -17.83
CA GLU A 20 -8.16 -31.33 -16.51
C GLU A 20 -7.81 -32.33 -15.42
N THR A 21 -6.98 -31.88 -14.47
CA THR A 21 -6.77 -32.60 -13.22
C THR A 21 -7.79 -32.09 -12.21
N GLU A 22 -8.19 -32.93 -11.25
CA GLU A 22 -8.95 -32.50 -10.05
C GLU A 22 -8.05 -31.64 -9.13
N GLU A 23 -7.40 -30.60 -9.68
CA GLU A 23 -6.59 -29.67 -8.92
C GLU A 23 -7.48 -28.65 -8.19
N GLU A 24 -7.11 -28.34 -6.95
CA GLU A 24 -7.78 -27.34 -6.13
C GLU A 24 -7.67 -25.94 -6.74
N ASP A 25 -8.75 -25.14 -6.66
CA ASP A 25 -8.80 -23.77 -7.19
C ASP A 25 -7.62 -22.90 -6.69
N PHE A 26 -7.09 -23.19 -5.51
CA PHE A 26 -5.98 -22.46 -4.91
C PHE A 26 -4.67 -22.59 -5.70
N PHE A 27 -4.42 -23.75 -6.32
CA PHE A 27 -3.22 -24.01 -7.14
C PHE A 27 -3.42 -23.74 -8.64
N CYS A 28 -4.63 -23.30 -9.03
CA CYS A 28 -4.99 -23.00 -10.40
C CYS A 28 -4.88 -21.50 -10.71
N TRP A 29 -4.24 -21.17 -11.84
CA TRP A 29 -4.10 -19.80 -12.34
C TRP A 29 -4.63 -19.67 -13.75
N SER A 30 -5.64 -18.83 -13.93
CA SER A 30 -6.21 -18.48 -15.23
C SER A 30 -5.36 -17.42 -15.93
N VAL A 31 -5.03 -17.63 -17.21
CA VAL A 31 -4.09 -16.77 -17.96
C VAL A 31 -4.64 -16.36 -19.31
N HIS A 32 -4.56 -15.04 -19.59
CA HIS A 32 -4.96 -14.46 -20.87
C HIS A 32 -3.86 -13.61 -21.50
N LEU A 33 -3.77 -13.68 -22.83
CA LEU A 33 -2.94 -12.80 -23.65
C LEU A 33 -3.80 -11.67 -24.25
N ILE A 34 -3.52 -10.45 -23.83
CA ILE A 34 -4.13 -9.24 -24.37
C ILE A 34 -3.08 -8.36 -25.05
N THR A 35 -3.55 -7.36 -25.78
CA THR A 35 -2.72 -6.32 -26.36
C THR A 35 -3.05 -5.00 -25.68
N VAL A 36 -2.06 -4.35 -25.08
CA VAL A 36 -2.17 -3.04 -24.43
C VAL A 36 -1.09 -2.15 -25.03
N ASN A 37 -1.44 -0.95 -25.52
CA ASN A 37 -0.50 -0.03 -26.16
C ASN A 37 0.40 -0.69 -27.22
N ARG A 38 -0.19 -1.54 -28.07
CA ARG A 38 0.47 -2.32 -29.13
C ARG A 38 1.52 -3.33 -28.61
N ARG A 39 1.47 -3.70 -27.32
CA ARG A 39 2.37 -4.66 -26.68
C ARG A 39 1.62 -5.89 -26.19
N LYS A 40 2.26 -7.05 -26.31
CA LYS A 40 1.75 -8.32 -25.76
C LYS A 40 1.81 -8.26 -24.23
N THR A 41 0.69 -8.56 -23.60
CA THR A 41 0.50 -8.44 -22.15
C THR A 41 -0.19 -9.68 -21.64
N ILE A 42 0.38 -10.30 -20.62
CA ILE A 42 -0.18 -11.46 -19.95
C ILE A 42 -0.85 -10.99 -18.66
N VAL A 43 -2.13 -11.34 -18.50
CA VAL A 43 -2.89 -11.12 -17.26
C VAL A 43 -3.16 -12.49 -16.65
N VAL A 44 -2.85 -12.61 -15.37
CA VAL A 44 -2.95 -13.86 -14.61
C VAL A 44 -3.87 -13.63 -13.42
N VAL A 45 -4.75 -14.58 -13.11
CA VAL A 45 -5.70 -14.52 -11.99
C VAL A 45 -5.80 -15.88 -11.33
N ASN A 46 -5.65 -15.94 -10.01
CA ASN A 46 -5.86 -17.15 -9.22
C ASN A 46 -7.35 -17.50 -9.17
N ASP A 47 -7.65 -18.78 -9.36
CA ASP A 47 -9.01 -19.28 -9.47
C ASP A 47 -9.78 -19.29 -8.14
N SER A 48 -9.07 -19.43 -7.02
CA SER A 48 -9.64 -19.39 -5.66
C SER A 48 -9.94 -17.97 -5.22
N ASN A 49 -8.92 -17.11 -5.15
CA ASN A 49 -8.99 -15.83 -4.44
C ASN A 49 -9.04 -14.58 -5.32
N ARG A 50 -9.05 -14.74 -6.65
CA ARG A 50 -9.08 -13.63 -7.63
C ARG A 50 -7.82 -12.77 -7.65
N PHE A 51 -6.81 -13.11 -6.86
CA PHE A 51 -5.56 -12.38 -6.87
C PHE A 51 -4.90 -12.51 -8.24
N GLY A 52 -4.41 -11.41 -8.80
CA GLY A 52 -3.80 -11.42 -10.11
C GLY A 52 -2.50 -10.66 -10.19
N PHE A 53 -1.79 -10.83 -11.30
CA PHE A 53 -0.60 -10.06 -11.63
C PHE A 53 -0.49 -9.90 -13.15
N VAL A 54 0.40 -9.00 -13.57
CA VAL A 54 0.55 -8.61 -14.98
C VAL A 54 1.99 -8.68 -15.41
N LEU A 55 2.20 -9.27 -16.59
CA LEU A 55 3.44 -9.17 -17.34
C LEU A 55 3.20 -8.33 -18.60
N TYR A 56 3.95 -7.24 -18.77
CA TYR A 56 3.74 -6.27 -19.84
C TYR A 56 4.93 -6.20 -20.81
N GLY A 57 4.68 -5.92 -22.09
CA GLY A 57 5.77 -5.69 -23.05
C GLY A 57 6.46 -6.96 -23.58
N LEU A 58 5.82 -8.14 -23.51
CA LEU A 58 6.48 -9.40 -23.85
C LEU A 58 6.93 -9.45 -25.31
N LYS A 59 8.21 -9.79 -25.52
CA LYS A 59 8.78 -10.12 -26.82
C LYS A 59 8.49 -11.58 -27.18
N ALA A 60 8.54 -11.91 -28.48
CA ALA A 60 8.30 -13.27 -28.96
C ALA A 60 9.23 -14.32 -28.33
N LYS A 61 10.50 -13.95 -28.06
CA LYS A 61 11.46 -14.85 -27.38
C LYS A 61 11.03 -15.14 -25.93
N GLN A 62 10.52 -14.14 -25.22
CA GLN A 62 10.08 -14.29 -23.83
C GLN A 62 8.83 -15.16 -23.71
N LEU A 63 7.91 -15.07 -24.69
CA LEU A 63 6.74 -15.95 -24.73
C LEU A 63 7.09 -17.43 -24.84
N LYS A 64 8.25 -17.79 -25.40
CA LYS A 64 8.68 -19.20 -25.48
C LYS A 64 9.00 -19.80 -24.11
N ASN A 65 9.32 -18.96 -23.12
CA ASN A 65 9.65 -19.34 -21.74
C ASN A 65 8.57 -18.82 -20.77
N LEU A 66 7.29 -18.85 -21.19
CA LEU A 66 6.21 -18.28 -20.38
C LEU A 66 6.04 -19.01 -19.03
N ASP A 67 6.36 -20.29 -18.98
CA ASP A 67 6.36 -21.11 -17.77
C ASP A 67 7.26 -20.52 -16.67
N GLU A 68 8.53 -20.24 -17.00
CA GLU A 68 9.48 -19.58 -16.10
C GLU A 68 8.95 -18.21 -15.64
N LEU A 69 8.40 -17.43 -16.57
CA LEU A 69 7.87 -16.09 -16.29
C LEU A 69 6.64 -16.12 -15.38
N LEU A 70 5.75 -17.12 -15.53
CA LEU A 70 4.57 -17.28 -14.70
C LEU A 70 4.95 -17.70 -13.28
N ILE A 71 5.88 -18.65 -13.13
CA ILE A 71 6.39 -19.06 -11.81
C ILE A 71 7.07 -17.88 -11.12
N MET A 72 7.93 -17.14 -11.85
CA MET A 72 8.54 -15.92 -11.32
C MET A 72 7.50 -14.86 -10.95
N GLY A 73 6.45 -14.68 -11.76
CA GLY A 73 5.37 -13.74 -11.48
C GLY A 73 4.60 -14.09 -10.21
N ILE A 74 4.26 -15.37 -10.00
CA ILE A 74 3.64 -15.86 -8.76
C ILE A 74 4.57 -15.62 -7.57
N ARG A 75 5.86 -15.97 -7.69
CA ARG A 75 6.83 -15.74 -6.61
C ARG A 75 6.96 -14.24 -6.28
N ASN A 76 7.05 -13.39 -7.30
CA ASN A 76 7.18 -11.95 -7.12
C ASN A 76 5.95 -11.35 -6.44
N CYS A 77 4.74 -11.74 -6.82
CA CYS A 77 3.54 -11.19 -6.21
C CYS A 77 3.37 -11.63 -4.74
N LEU A 78 3.71 -12.88 -4.41
CA LEU A 78 3.72 -13.34 -3.02
C LEU A 78 4.78 -12.61 -2.18
N ARG A 79 5.96 -12.35 -2.75
CA ARG A 79 7.02 -11.58 -2.07
C ARG A 79 6.67 -10.09 -1.89
N ASP A 80 5.99 -9.47 -2.86
CA ASP A 80 5.50 -8.09 -2.73
C ASP A 80 4.50 -7.98 -1.56
N GLU A 81 3.69 -9.01 -1.36
CA GLU A 81 2.80 -9.18 -0.21
C GLU A 81 3.55 -9.53 1.10
N LYS A 82 4.88 -9.57 1.09
CA LYS A 82 5.76 -9.91 2.23
C LYS A 82 5.47 -11.29 2.84
N ILE A 83 4.98 -12.22 2.02
CA ILE A 83 4.79 -13.61 2.43
C ILE A 83 6.17 -14.23 2.70
N LYS A 84 6.29 -14.95 3.83
CA LYS A 84 7.49 -15.68 4.23
C LYS A 84 8.00 -16.58 3.10
N GLU A 85 9.29 -16.52 2.82
CA GLU A 85 9.92 -17.26 1.71
C GLU A 85 9.69 -18.77 1.84
N GLU A 86 9.76 -19.31 3.06
CA GLU A 86 9.47 -20.71 3.36
C GLU A 86 8.04 -21.14 2.98
N ILE A 87 7.06 -20.23 3.09
CA ILE A 87 5.66 -20.47 2.70
C ILE A 87 5.51 -20.37 1.18
N VAL A 88 6.19 -19.42 0.54
CA VAL A 88 6.23 -19.30 -0.92
C VAL A 88 6.75 -20.59 -1.55
N GLU A 89 7.89 -21.09 -1.08
CA GLU A 89 8.48 -22.32 -1.61
C GLU A 89 7.65 -23.57 -1.24
N LYS A 90 7.03 -23.60 -0.05
CA LYS A 90 6.05 -24.65 0.30
C LYS A 90 4.86 -24.66 -0.66
N TYR A 91 4.31 -23.49 -0.98
CA TYR A 91 3.20 -23.33 -1.90
C TYR A 91 3.57 -23.81 -3.31
N LEU A 92 4.71 -23.34 -3.86
CA LEU A 92 5.18 -23.74 -5.18
C LEU A 92 5.46 -25.25 -5.27
N LYS A 93 6.07 -25.84 -4.23
CA LYS A 93 6.32 -27.27 -4.15
C LYS A 93 5.02 -28.08 -4.08
N SER A 94 4.06 -27.63 -3.28
CA SER A 94 2.77 -28.33 -3.08
C SER A 94 1.87 -28.22 -4.31
N ALA A 95 1.97 -27.12 -5.04
CA ALA A 95 1.29 -26.98 -6.32
C ALA A 95 1.75 -28.06 -7.32
N GLY A 96 2.95 -28.61 -7.19
CA GLY A 96 3.45 -29.70 -8.05
C GLY A 96 3.89 -29.22 -9.44
N GLY A 97 4.00 -30.16 -10.37
CA GLY A 97 4.51 -29.89 -11.73
C GLY A 97 3.68 -28.85 -12.49
N PHE A 98 4.35 -28.06 -13.32
CA PHE A 98 3.72 -27.01 -14.12
C PHE A 98 3.04 -27.62 -15.35
N ILE A 99 1.71 -27.45 -15.48
CA ILE A 99 0.94 -27.98 -16.61
C ILE A 99 0.04 -26.92 -17.22
N TYR A 100 -0.15 -26.98 -18.54
CA TYR A 100 -1.12 -26.16 -19.25
C TYR A 100 -2.43 -26.92 -19.44
N ALA A 101 -3.54 -26.28 -19.08
CA ALA A 101 -4.89 -26.81 -19.22
C ALA A 101 -5.82 -25.79 -19.90
N LYS A 102 -7.02 -26.25 -20.29
CA LYS A 102 -8.09 -25.37 -20.76
C LYS A 102 -8.65 -24.55 -19.60
N THR A 103 -9.29 -23.42 -19.91
CA THR A 103 -10.06 -22.65 -18.93
C THR A 103 -11.19 -23.47 -18.33
N ARG A 104 -11.36 -23.44 -17.00
CA ARG A 104 -12.28 -24.28 -16.21
C ARG A 104 -13.75 -23.81 -16.24
N GLY A 105 -14.16 -23.12 -17.31
CA GLY A 105 -15.53 -22.66 -17.54
C GLY A 105 -15.76 -21.15 -17.47
N SER A 106 -16.98 -20.73 -17.81
CA SER A 106 -17.37 -19.33 -18.03
C SER A 106 -17.16 -18.43 -16.81
N LYS A 107 -17.35 -18.98 -15.59
CA LYS A 107 -17.08 -18.29 -14.32
C LYS A 107 -15.64 -17.77 -14.26
N TYR A 108 -14.65 -18.64 -14.48
CA TYR A 108 -13.22 -18.27 -14.40
C TYR A 108 -12.83 -17.32 -15.55
N VAL A 109 -13.39 -17.53 -16.74
CA VAL A 109 -13.17 -16.62 -17.88
C VAL A 109 -13.71 -15.21 -17.60
N ALA A 110 -14.92 -15.08 -17.05
CA ALA A 110 -15.47 -13.77 -16.69
C ALA A 110 -14.62 -13.05 -15.65
N ARG A 111 -14.11 -13.80 -14.67
CA ARG A 111 -13.21 -13.30 -13.63
C ARG A 111 -11.90 -12.77 -14.19
N LEU A 112 -11.30 -13.50 -15.12
CA LEU A 112 -10.08 -13.13 -15.84
C LEU A 112 -10.30 -11.92 -16.74
N ASN A 113 -11.41 -11.89 -17.48
CA ASN A 113 -11.77 -10.77 -18.35
C ASN A 113 -11.89 -9.45 -17.58
N LYS A 114 -12.44 -9.48 -16.35
CA LYS A 114 -12.50 -8.29 -15.49
C LYS A 114 -11.11 -7.74 -15.17
N GLY A 115 -10.16 -8.64 -14.87
CA GLY A 115 -8.74 -8.27 -14.74
C GLY A 115 -8.19 -7.64 -16.02
N CYS A 116 -8.47 -8.25 -17.17
CA CYS A 116 -8.03 -7.70 -18.46
C CYS A 116 -8.62 -6.32 -18.78
N GLU A 117 -9.88 -6.04 -18.41
CA GLU A 117 -10.51 -4.73 -18.58
C GLU A 117 -9.80 -3.66 -17.74
N LEU A 118 -9.52 -3.97 -16.47
CA LEU A 118 -8.82 -3.07 -15.56
C LEU A 118 -7.42 -2.75 -16.12
N ILE A 119 -6.66 -3.76 -16.53
CA ILE A 119 -5.30 -3.56 -17.05
C ILE A 119 -5.27 -2.80 -18.37
N LYS A 120 -6.29 -2.93 -19.23
CA LYS A 120 -6.43 -2.07 -20.41
C LYS A 120 -6.63 -0.60 -20.02
N GLY A 121 -7.39 -0.34 -18.96
CA GLY A 121 -7.60 1.01 -18.42
C GLY A 121 -6.33 1.63 -17.85
N LEU A 122 -5.41 0.81 -17.32
CA LEU A 122 -4.11 1.25 -16.79
C LEU A 122 -3.00 1.37 -17.84
N GLY A 123 -3.31 1.26 -19.13
CA GLY A 123 -2.29 1.10 -20.18
C GLY A 123 -1.19 2.17 -20.20
N ASP A 124 -1.51 3.41 -19.86
CA ASP A 124 -0.57 4.54 -19.82
C ASP A 124 0.30 4.56 -18.55
N SER A 125 -0.07 3.79 -17.53
CA SER A 125 0.67 3.61 -16.29
C SER A 125 1.54 2.35 -16.28
N LEU A 126 1.62 1.61 -17.41
CA LEU A 126 2.44 0.41 -17.51
C LEU A 126 3.86 0.74 -17.99
N GLU A 127 4.85 0.25 -17.26
CA GLU A 127 6.26 0.58 -17.47
C GLU A 127 6.98 -0.42 -18.37
N LEU A 128 7.64 0.03 -19.43
CA LEU A 128 8.37 -0.86 -20.35
C LEU A 128 9.71 -1.37 -19.79
N SER A 129 10.27 -0.69 -18.80
CA SER A 129 11.49 -1.08 -18.10
C SER A 129 11.28 -2.31 -17.22
N GLU A 130 10.04 -2.57 -16.81
CA GLU A 130 9.69 -3.66 -15.90
C GLU A 130 8.80 -4.68 -16.59
N LEU A 131 9.19 -5.96 -16.58
CA LEU A 131 8.33 -6.99 -17.16
C LEU A 131 7.11 -7.25 -16.25
N PHE A 132 7.36 -7.42 -14.95
CA PHE A 132 6.33 -7.59 -13.93
C PHE A 132 5.87 -6.21 -13.44
N GLN A 133 4.57 -5.95 -13.50
CA GLN A 133 4.02 -4.63 -13.22
C GLN A 133 3.52 -4.54 -11.78
N THR A 134 4.38 -4.11 -10.85
CA THR A 134 4.06 -4.06 -9.41
C THR A 134 2.87 -3.15 -9.12
N SER A 135 2.89 -1.90 -9.61
CA SER A 135 1.82 -0.93 -9.37
C SER A 135 0.47 -1.40 -9.93
N ALA A 136 0.45 -1.90 -11.17
CA ALA A 136 -0.76 -2.46 -11.76
C ALA A 136 -1.27 -3.70 -11.01
N THR A 137 -0.37 -4.53 -10.50
CA THR A 137 -0.70 -5.69 -9.66
C THR A 137 -1.34 -5.26 -8.35
N ARG A 138 -0.81 -4.23 -7.66
CA ARG A 138 -1.41 -3.70 -6.43
C ARG A 138 -2.82 -3.13 -6.67
N ILE A 139 -3.00 -2.34 -7.74
CA ILE A 139 -4.30 -1.76 -8.11
C ILE A 139 -5.31 -2.88 -8.42
N MET A 140 -4.91 -3.86 -9.24
CA MET A 140 -5.76 -5.00 -9.60
C MET A 140 -6.25 -5.78 -8.37
N ASN A 141 -5.39 -5.94 -7.37
CA ASN A 141 -5.72 -6.67 -6.14
C ASN A 141 -6.44 -5.83 -5.08
N LYS A 142 -6.64 -4.53 -5.34
CA LYS A 142 -7.49 -3.62 -4.56
C LYS A 142 -8.84 -3.37 -5.23
N ASP A 143 -9.08 -3.91 -6.43
CA ASP A 143 -10.40 -3.88 -7.04
C ASP A 143 -11.34 -4.83 -6.30
N ILE A 144 -12.35 -4.29 -5.64
CA ILE A 144 -13.25 -5.05 -4.78
C ILE A 144 -14.03 -6.06 -5.62
N VAL A 145 -13.98 -7.33 -5.22
CA VAL A 145 -14.66 -8.44 -5.89
C VAL A 145 -15.75 -9.06 -5.03
N LYS A 146 -16.73 -9.65 -5.71
CA LYS A 146 -17.77 -10.47 -5.08
C LYS A 146 -17.46 -11.95 -5.25
N MET A 147 -17.50 -12.69 -4.15
CA MET A 147 -17.30 -14.15 -4.13
C MET A 147 -18.65 -14.85 -3.94
N SER A 148 -19.19 -15.42 -5.02
CA SER A 148 -20.47 -16.17 -5.00
C SER A 148 -21.73 -15.33 -4.64
N LYS A 149 -22.82 -15.99 -4.21
CA LYS A 149 -24.12 -15.38 -3.89
C LYS A 149 -24.13 -14.61 -2.56
N GLU A 150 -23.01 -14.55 -1.85
CA GLU A 150 -22.87 -13.78 -0.61
C GLU A 150 -23.18 -12.29 -0.86
N SER A 151 -23.58 -11.55 0.17
CA SER A 151 -23.78 -10.09 0.08
C SER A 151 -22.45 -9.32 0.08
N ASP A 152 -21.37 -10.00 0.44
CA ASP A 152 -20.15 -9.35 0.91
C ASP A 152 -19.14 -9.18 -0.22
N TYR A 153 -18.34 -8.14 -0.03
CA TYR A 153 -17.36 -7.64 -0.97
C TYR A 153 -15.98 -7.82 -0.34
N HIS A 154 -15.02 -8.28 -1.12
CA HIS A 154 -13.68 -8.62 -0.64
C HIS A 154 -12.60 -8.05 -1.54
N TYR A 155 -11.44 -7.74 -0.96
CA TYR A 155 -10.26 -7.45 -1.75
C TYR A 155 -9.52 -8.75 -2.11
N PRO A 156 -9.10 -8.95 -3.36
CA PRO A 156 -8.33 -10.13 -3.76
C PRO A 156 -7.10 -10.41 -2.89
N TYR A 157 -6.36 -9.38 -2.44
CA TYR A 157 -5.21 -9.59 -1.55
C TYR A 157 -5.60 -10.17 -0.18
N GLU A 158 -6.76 -9.81 0.36
CA GLU A 158 -7.25 -10.37 1.64
C GLU A 158 -7.65 -11.84 1.47
N LEU A 159 -8.28 -12.17 0.33
CA LEU A 159 -8.64 -13.54 0.00
C LEU A 159 -7.40 -14.42 -0.17
N LEU A 160 -6.37 -13.92 -0.86
CA LEU A 160 -5.08 -14.61 -0.99
C LEU A 160 -4.45 -14.87 0.38
N CYS A 161 -4.40 -13.85 1.24
CA CYS A 161 -3.85 -13.98 2.59
C CYS A 161 -4.63 -15.01 3.41
N LYS A 162 -5.96 -15.04 3.29
CA LYS A 162 -6.81 -16.04 3.96
C LYS A 162 -6.49 -17.45 3.49
N ASP A 163 -6.43 -17.68 2.18
CA ASP A 163 -6.12 -18.99 1.61
C ASP A 163 -4.72 -19.47 2.05
N LEU A 164 -3.71 -18.60 1.95
CA LEU A 164 -2.34 -18.91 2.37
C LEU A 164 -2.23 -19.20 3.87
N LYS A 165 -2.97 -18.48 4.72
CA LYS A 165 -2.97 -18.71 6.16
C LYS A 165 -3.57 -20.06 6.52
N ILE A 166 -4.65 -20.46 5.83
CA ILE A 166 -5.24 -21.81 5.96
C ILE A 166 -4.23 -22.87 5.50
N PHE A 167 -3.58 -22.66 4.35
CA PHE A 167 -2.58 -23.58 3.79
C PHE A 167 -1.31 -23.71 4.66
N ALA A 168 -0.84 -22.60 5.23
CA ALA A 168 0.36 -22.56 6.05
C ALA A 168 0.11 -23.15 7.44
N GLY A 169 -1.03 -22.83 8.06
CA GLY A 169 -1.34 -23.16 9.45
C GLY A 169 -0.68 -22.21 10.47
N GLU A 170 -0.13 -21.09 10.02
CA GLU A 170 0.61 -20.10 10.81
C GLU A 170 0.46 -18.68 10.22
N GLU A 171 1.00 -17.66 10.89
CA GLU A 171 1.11 -16.32 10.29
C GLU A 171 2.04 -16.35 9.08
N ILE A 172 1.58 -15.72 7.99
CA ILE A 172 2.19 -15.88 6.68
C ILE A 172 3.11 -14.74 6.28
N VAL A 173 2.95 -13.58 6.89
CA VAL A 173 3.74 -12.38 6.60
C VAL A 173 4.88 -12.29 7.58
N ARG A 174 6.05 -11.89 7.08
CA ARG A 174 7.17 -11.43 7.89
C ARG A 174 7.91 -10.35 7.13
N CYS A 175 8.05 -9.17 7.73
CA CYS A 175 9.02 -8.18 7.26
C CYS A 175 9.66 -7.44 8.42
N GLU A 176 10.79 -6.79 8.14
CA GLU A 176 11.33 -5.79 9.04
C GLU A 176 10.42 -4.56 9.05
N ALA A 177 10.27 -3.94 10.21
CA ALA A 177 9.44 -2.76 10.41
C ALA A 177 10.13 -1.80 11.38
N VAL A 178 9.91 -0.51 11.18
CA VAL A 178 10.39 0.54 12.07
C VAL A 178 9.29 0.94 13.06
N ASP A 179 9.65 1.09 14.32
CA ASP A 179 8.76 1.57 15.39
C ASP A 179 9.00 3.07 15.62
N LEU A 180 7.94 3.85 15.42
CA LEU A 180 7.98 5.31 15.43
C LEU A 180 7.11 5.84 16.56
N ILE A 181 7.61 6.81 17.31
CA ILE A 181 6.79 7.70 18.12
C ILE A 181 6.69 9.04 17.43
N VAL A 182 5.47 9.47 17.13
CA VAL A 182 5.16 10.73 16.48
C VAL A 182 4.40 11.62 17.45
N LYS A 183 4.91 12.82 17.72
CA LYS A 183 4.31 13.79 18.63
C LYS A 183 4.00 15.09 17.89
N LEU A 184 2.72 15.45 17.79
CA LEU A 184 2.28 16.74 17.28
C LEU A 184 2.38 17.80 18.39
N LYS A 185 3.11 18.88 18.11
CA LYS A 185 3.37 19.94 19.09
C LYS A 185 2.16 20.85 19.26
N LEU A 186 1.31 20.55 20.25
CA LEU A 186 0.06 21.29 20.52
C LEU A 186 0.07 22.04 21.85
N TYR A 187 1.02 22.92 22.17
CA TYR A 187 1.09 23.51 23.52
C TYR A 187 -0.24 24.17 24.00
N PRO A 188 -0.77 23.84 25.20
CA PRO A 188 -0.27 22.93 26.24
C PRO A 188 -0.80 21.48 26.16
N LYS A 189 -1.56 21.15 25.11
CA LYS A 189 -2.03 19.79 24.80
C LYS A 189 -0.94 18.95 24.12
N ILE A 190 -1.19 17.66 24.03
CA ILE A 190 -0.32 16.71 23.35
C ILE A 190 -1.22 15.79 22.53
N ALA A 191 -0.91 15.66 21.24
CA ALA A 191 -1.41 14.56 20.41
C ALA A 191 -0.22 13.73 19.94
N TRP A 192 -0.31 12.41 20.05
CA TRP A 192 0.79 11.52 19.69
C TRP A 192 0.29 10.16 19.21
N ARG A 193 1.11 9.48 18.42
CA ARG A 193 0.87 8.14 17.87
C ARG A 193 2.15 7.33 17.97
N ARG A 194 2.05 6.06 18.36
CA ARG A 194 3.10 5.06 18.16
C ARG A 194 2.71 4.21 16.95
N ILE A 195 3.53 4.23 15.91
CA ILE A 195 3.25 3.64 14.60
C ILE A 195 4.35 2.64 14.29
N ILE A 196 3.98 1.44 13.87
CA ILE A 196 4.91 0.45 13.31
C ILE A 196 4.61 0.34 11.82
N THR A 197 5.62 0.52 10.96
CA THR A 197 5.47 0.47 9.49
C THR A 197 6.59 -0.35 8.85
N PRO A 198 6.38 -1.03 7.70
CA PRO A 198 7.45 -1.75 7.00
C PRO A 198 8.71 -0.91 6.83
N ILE A 199 9.89 -1.50 7.01
CA ILE A 199 11.16 -0.75 7.11
C ILE A 199 11.47 0.04 5.83
N ASN A 200 11.02 -0.45 4.68
CA ASN A 200 11.22 0.15 3.37
C ASN A 200 10.13 1.20 3.03
N THR A 201 9.65 1.92 4.03
CA THR A 201 8.67 2.99 3.88
C THR A 201 9.40 4.26 3.43
N THR A 202 9.06 4.77 2.25
CA THR A 202 9.54 6.06 1.76
C THR A 202 8.98 7.21 2.59
N PHE A 203 9.61 8.40 2.51
CA PHE A 203 9.06 9.57 3.20
C PHE A 203 7.71 10.03 2.62
N LYS A 204 7.44 9.76 1.34
CA LYS A 204 6.12 9.94 0.73
C LYS A 204 5.07 9.06 1.39
N GLU A 205 5.36 7.77 1.53
CA GLU A 205 4.48 6.82 2.20
C GLU A 205 4.33 7.14 3.70
N LEU A 206 5.40 7.61 4.36
CA LEU A 206 5.34 8.08 5.74
C LEU A 206 4.39 9.28 5.87
N HIS A 207 4.43 10.23 4.94
CA HIS A 207 3.49 11.33 4.90
C HIS A 207 2.04 10.81 4.81
N GLU A 208 1.72 9.90 3.89
CA GLU A 208 0.38 9.32 3.77
C GLU A 208 -0.07 8.60 5.06
N ILE A 209 0.85 7.91 5.73
CA ILE A 209 0.61 7.29 7.03
C ILE A 209 0.26 8.33 8.09
N LEU A 210 1.01 9.43 8.16
CA LEU A 210 0.79 10.51 9.13
C LEU A 210 -0.54 11.20 8.90
N GLN A 211 -0.90 11.50 7.65
CA GLN A 211 -2.20 12.04 7.28
C GLN A 211 -3.34 11.16 7.80
N VAL A 212 -3.25 9.84 7.63
CA VAL A 212 -4.25 8.89 8.16
C VAL A 212 -4.21 8.82 9.69
N ALA A 213 -3.03 8.77 10.30
CA ALA A 213 -2.87 8.60 11.75
C ALA A 213 -3.34 9.82 12.56
N PHE A 214 -3.24 11.01 11.96
CA PHE A 214 -3.69 12.26 12.54
C PHE A 214 -5.05 12.73 11.99
N ASP A 215 -5.65 12.03 11.03
CA ASP A 215 -6.98 12.34 10.45
C ASP A 215 -7.03 13.67 9.67
N TRP A 216 -5.93 13.98 8.97
CA TRP A 216 -5.84 15.07 8.01
C TRP A 216 -6.22 14.66 6.60
N LYS A 217 -6.33 15.67 5.73
CA LYS A 217 -6.96 15.55 4.40
C LYS A 217 -6.00 15.76 3.25
N ASP A 218 -4.72 15.97 3.53
CA ASP A 218 -3.67 16.09 2.52
C ASP A 218 -3.94 17.24 1.53
N TYR A 219 -4.35 18.41 2.06
CA TYR A 219 -4.62 19.62 1.29
C TYR A 219 -3.40 20.51 1.08
N HIS A 220 -2.40 20.41 1.95
CA HIS A 220 -1.29 21.34 2.02
C HIS A 220 0.05 20.65 1.79
N LEU A 221 1.06 21.44 1.42
CA LEU A 221 2.44 20.98 1.30
C LEU A 221 3.01 20.57 2.65
N TYR A 222 4.12 19.83 2.58
CA TYR A 222 4.84 19.34 3.73
C TYR A 222 6.31 19.13 3.43
N GLU A 223 7.08 19.05 4.50
CA GLU A 223 8.49 18.66 4.46
C GLU A 223 8.88 17.82 5.68
N PHE A 224 10.01 17.12 5.55
CA PHE A 224 10.69 16.46 6.65
C PHE A 224 12.12 16.97 6.77
N ASN A 225 12.45 17.45 7.96
CA ASN A 225 13.81 17.83 8.31
C ASN A 225 14.46 16.73 9.15
N ILE A 226 15.55 16.15 8.64
CA ILE A 226 16.33 15.13 9.34
C ILE A 226 17.49 15.84 10.05
N ILE A 227 17.55 15.68 11.36
CA ILE A 227 18.51 16.37 12.23
C ILE A 227 19.32 15.33 13.00
N ASP A 228 20.65 15.45 12.99
CA ASP A 228 21.53 14.58 13.78
C ASP A 228 21.51 14.90 15.28
N ASP A 229 22.24 14.10 16.07
CA ASP A 229 22.32 14.25 17.52
C ASP A 229 23.05 15.53 17.97
N ALA A 230 23.89 16.11 17.10
CA ALA A 230 24.52 17.41 17.29
C ALA A 230 23.58 18.60 16.97
N GLY A 231 22.38 18.33 16.45
CA GLY A 231 21.40 19.34 16.09
C GLY A 231 21.61 19.94 14.69
N LYS A 232 22.47 19.35 13.86
CA LYS A 232 22.70 19.80 12.49
C LYS A 232 21.65 19.20 11.55
N TYR A 233 21.11 20.02 10.66
CA TYR A 233 20.25 19.57 9.56
C TYR A 233 21.10 18.77 8.56
N VAL A 234 20.72 17.50 8.38
CA VAL A 234 21.44 16.55 7.51
C VAL A 234 20.77 16.48 6.14
N LEU A 235 19.44 16.50 6.11
CA LEU A 235 18.65 16.42 4.89
C LEU A 235 17.32 17.15 5.09
N ASN A 236 16.90 17.90 4.08
CA ASN A 236 15.51 18.30 3.90
C ASN A 236 14.85 17.39 2.85
N VAL A 237 13.67 16.89 3.14
CA VAL A 237 12.89 16.03 2.26
C VAL A 237 11.56 16.70 1.98
N ILE A 238 11.30 16.99 0.72
CA ILE A 238 10.13 17.76 0.29
C ILE A 238 9.22 16.91 -0.59
N SER A 239 7.96 17.34 -0.70
CA SER A 239 6.98 16.72 -1.59
C SER A 239 7.42 16.80 -3.06
N GLU A 240 7.15 15.75 -3.83
CA GLU A 240 7.30 15.77 -5.30
C GLU A 240 6.46 16.85 -6.01
N PHE A 241 5.43 17.37 -5.33
CA PHE A 241 4.56 18.44 -5.84
C PHE A 241 5.10 19.85 -5.53
N GLU A 242 6.22 19.97 -4.84
CA GLU A 242 6.84 21.26 -4.56
C GLU A 242 7.57 21.78 -5.81
N GLU A 243 6.91 22.67 -6.55
CA GLU A 243 7.43 23.22 -7.81
C GLU A 243 8.56 24.25 -7.60
N PHE A 244 8.62 24.87 -6.43
CA PHE A 244 9.55 25.94 -6.11
C PHE A 244 10.22 25.70 -4.77
N TYR A 245 11.44 25.18 -4.80
CA TYR A 245 12.30 25.13 -3.63
C TYR A 245 13.69 25.66 -4.00
N GLU A 246 14.26 26.47 -3.10
CA GLU A 246 15.68 26.79 -3.16
C GLU A 246 16.44 25.72 -2.39
N GLU A 247 17.50 25.19 -3.00
CA GLU A 247 18.38 24.25 -2.31
C GLU A 247 18.99 24.98 -1.10
N SER A 248 18.74 24.45 0.10
CA SER A 248 19.23 25.06 1.33
C SER A 248 20.76 25.09 1.30
N LYS A 249 21.35 26.20 1.76
CA LYS A 249 22.81 26.26 1.96
C LYS A 249 23.28 25.39 3.13
N GLU A 250 22.36 24.97 3.99
CA GLU A 250 22.66 24.24 5.23
C GLU A 250 22.71 22.72 5.02
N CYS A 251 21.81 22.19 4.18
CA CYS A 251 21.73 20.76 3.91
C CYS A 251 21.17 20.47 2.51
N LYS A 252 21.37 19.25 2.03
CA LYS A 252 20.84 18.78 0.76
C LYS A 252 19.32 18.68 0.81
N THR A 253 18.66 18.91 -0.32
CA THR A 253 17.22 18.65 -0.50
C THR A 253 17.01 17.44 -1.41
N LEU A 254 16.10 16.54 -1.04
CA LEU A 254 15.67 15.39 -1.86
C LEU A 254 14.15 15.29 -1.91
N LEU A 255 13.63 14.61 -2.94
CA LEU A 255 12.20 14.32 -3.01
C LEU A 255 11.85 13.16 -2.06
N ASP A 256 10.67 13.23 -1.47
CA ASP A 256 10.12 12.26 -0.53
C ASP A 256 10.00 10.82 -1.05
N SER A 257 9.86 10.65 -2.36
CA SER A 257 9.85 9.37 -3.06
C SER A 257 11.24 8.75 -3.23
N GLN A 258 12.31 9.52 -3.02
CA GLN A 258 13.70 9.10 -3.23
C GLN A 258 14.41 8.65 -1.96
N VAL A 259 13.77 8.82 -0.80
CA VAL A 259 14.39 8.63 0.52
C VAL A 259 13.58 7.63 1.32
N ASP A 260 14.27 6.66 1.91
CA ASP A 260 13.65 5.60 2.70
C ASP A 260 13.95 5.78 4.20
N ILE A 261 12.97 5.50 5.06
CA ILE A 261 13.16 5.63 6.51
C ILE A 261 14.23 4.68 7.07
N SER A 262 14.48 3.54 6.40
CA SER A 262 15.52 2.58 6.76
C SER A 262 16.91 3.20 6.86
N GLU A 263 17.20 4.23 6.05
CA GLU A 263 18.48 4.96 6.04
C GLU A 263 18.78 5.62 7.40
N TYR A 264 17.75 5.90 8.20
CA TYR A 264 17.83 6.63 9.46
C TYR A 264 17.64 5.75 10.70
N THR A 265 17.63 4.43 10.55
CA THR A 265 17.40 3.49 11.67
C THR A 265 18.64 3.22 12.54
N ASN A 266 19.85 3.47 12.01
CA ASN A 266 21.12 3.10 12.67
C ASN A 266 21.74 4.21 13.54
N GLN A 267 21.27 5.45 13.46
CA GLN A 267 21.76 6.56 14.28
C GLN A 267 20.60 7.26 14.99
N LYS A 268 20.92 8.05 16.02
CA LYS A 268 19.93 8.88 16.71
C LYS A 268 19.64 10.14 15.90
N TYR A 269 18.72 10.01 14.95
CA TYR A 269 18.16 11.16 14.26
C TYR A 269 16.88 11.65 14.96
N ARG A 270 16.69 12.97 14.92
CA ARG A 270 15.39 13.59 15.14
C ARG A 270 14.82 13.96 13.78
N ILE A 271 13.63 13.47 13.48
CA ILE A 271 12.92 13.82 12.25
C ILE A 271 11.80 14.78 12.62
N VAL A 272 11.73 15.93 11.95
CA VAL A 272 10.65 16.91 12.13
C VAL A 272 9.80 16.94 10.87
N TYR A 273 8.54 16.57 10.98
CA TYR A 273 7.57 16.63 9.90
C TYR A 273 6.71 17.89 10.06
N CYS A 274 6.79 18.81 9.11
CA CYS A 274 5.94 20.00 9.06
C CYS A 274 4.85 19.80 8.00
N TYR A 275 3.59 19.95 8.42
CA TYR A 275 2.43 19.92 7.53
C TYR A 275 1.74 21.27 7.54
N ASP A 276 1.35 21.74 6.35
CA ASP A 276 0.74 23.06 6.13
C ASP A 276 1.70 24.21 6.48
N TYR A 277 2.32 24.82 5.47
CA TYR A 277 3.23 25.95 5.66
C TYR A 277 2.55 27.22 6.20
N GLY A 278 1.21 27.30 6.13
CA GLY A 278 0.43 28.37 6.74
C GLY A 278 0.20 28.14 8.23
N ASP A 279 -0.39 26.99 8.58
CA ASP A 279 -0.73 26.66 9.98
C ASP A 279 0.46 26.11 10.80
N ASN A 280 1.51 25.65 10.12
CA ASN A 280 2.79 25.15 10.62
C ASN A 280 2.64 24.01 11.66
N TRP A 281 1.99 22.92 11.25
CA TRP A 281 1.79 21.76 12.12
C TRP A 281 3.07 20.90 12.22
N GLU A 282 3.85 21.16 13.27
CA GLU A 282 5.10 20.42 13.53
C GLU A 282 4.89 19.12 14.31
N HIS A 283 5.46 18.05 13.79
CA HIS A 283 5.56 16.76 14.47
C HIS A 283 7.02 16.42 14.70
N GLU A 284 7.31 15.95 15.90
CA GLU A 284 8.56 15.29 16.19
C GLU A 284 8.39 13.78 16.06
N ILE A 285 9.20 13.17 15.18
CA ILE A 285 9.22 11.74 14.92
C ILE A 285 10.52 11.17 15.50
N THR A 286 10.39 10.15 16.34
CA THR A 286 11.50 9.44 16.95
C THR A 286 11.42 7.96 16.60
N ILE A 287 12.49 7.44 16.00
CA ILE A 287 12.65 6.00 15.76
C ILE A 287 13.01 5.33 17.10
N GLN A 288 12.19 4.39 17.55
CA GLN A 288 12.42 3.60 18.77
C GLN A 288 13.28 2.37 18.51
N GLY A 289 13.26 1.85 17.27
CA GLY A 289 14.04 0.71 16.85
C GLY A 289 13.42 0.00 15.65
N VAL A 290 14.01 -1.15 15.31
CA VAL A 290 13.56 -2.03 14.23
C VAL A 290 13.02 -3.33 14.82
N ASN A 291 11.83 -3.73 14.39
CA ASN A 291 11.25 -5.04 14.63
C ASN A 291 11.48 -5.93 13.40
N ALA A 292 12.29 -6.98 13.54
CA ALA A 292 12.60 -7.88 12.44
C ALA A 292 11.47 -8.88 12.10
N GLU A 293 10.51 -9.08 13.02
CA GLU A 293 9.49 -10.13 12.94
C GLU A 293 8.08 -9.52 12.87
N TYR A 294 7.91 -8.42 12.15
CA TYR A 294 6.59 -7.81 11.98
C TYR A 294 5.71 -8.66 11.06
N ASP A 295 4.51 -8.98 11.53
CA ASP A 295 3.58 -9.94 10.94
C ASP A 295 2.57 -9.33 9.97
N LYS A 296 2.79 -8.08 9.56
CA LYS A 296 1.92 -7.33 8.65
C LYS A 296 2.75 -6.65 7.57
N ASN A 297 2.16 -6.48 6.40
CA ASN A 297 2.76 -5.75 5.29
C ASN A 297 2.23 -4.31 5.17
N TYR A 298 1.62 -3.80 6.24
CA TYR A 298 0.99 -2.48 6.31
C TYR A 298 1.24 -1.82 7.68
N PRO A 299 1.16 -0.48 7.76
CA PRO A 299 1.38 0.25 8.99
C PRO A 299 0.28 0.04 10.02
N THR A 300 0.64 0.07 11.30
CA THR A 300 -0.33 0.03 12.41
C THR A 300 -0.01 1.06 13.47
N CYS A 301 -1.06 1.72 13.97
CA CYS A 301 -0.98 2.58 15.13
C CYS A 301 -1.25 1.73 16.38
N VAL A 302 -0.19 1.34 17.09
CA VAL A 302 -0.27 0.42 18.24
C VAL A 302 -0.70 1.12 19.53
N MET A 303 -0.46 2.43 19.64
CA MET A 303 -0.90 3.28 20.74
C MET A 303 -1.03 4.73 20.26
N GLY A 304 -1.82 5.54 20.97
CA GLY A 304 -1.89 6.96 20.73
C GLY A 304 -2.74 7.67 21.77
N GLY A 305 -2.67 8.99 21.78
CA GLY A 305 -3.51 9.81 22.65
C GLY A 305 -3.61 11.24 22.15
N GLY A 306 -4.65 11.94 22.59
CA GLY A 306 -4.94 13.31 22.21
C GLY A 306 -5.58 13.46 20.82
N ASN A 307 -6.50 14.42 20.73
CA ASN A 307 -7.21 14.75 19.51
C ASN A 307 -6.33 15.62 18.60
N THR A 308 -6.45 15.40 17.30
CA THR A 308 -5.81 16.24 16.28
C THR A 308 -6.62 17.52 16.05
N PRO A 309 -5.99 18.67 15.78
CA PRO A 309 -6.67 19.84 15.26
C PRO A 309 -7.44 19.54 13.96
N PRO A 310 -8.63 20.15 13.75
CA PRO A 310 -9.26 20.13 12.43
C PRO A 310 -8.37 20.78 11.38
N GLU A 311 -8.52 20.37 10.12
CA GLU A 311 -7.96 21.09 8.97
C GLU A 311 -8.38 22.56 8.95
N ASP A 312 -7.46 23.41 8.50
CA ASP A 312 -7.65 24.87 8.30
C ASP A 312 -8.16 25.62 9.55
N VAL A 313 -7.83 25.13 10.76
CA VAL A 313 -8.28 25.76 12.01
C VAL A 313 -7.49 27.03 12.35
N GLY A 314 -6.40 27.35 11.64
CA GLY A 314 -5.59 28.55 11.86
C GLY A 314 -4.43 28.33 12.83
N GLY A 315 -3.76 27.20 12.70
CA GLY A 315 -2.59 26.82 13.47
C GLY A 315 -2.86 26.69 14.97
N ILE A 316 -1.80 26.71 15.77
CA ILE A 316 -1.90 26.52 17.23
C ILE A 316 -2.83 27.55 17.88
N THR A 317 -2.80 28.81 17.41
CA THR A 317 -3.62 29.88 17.96
C THR A 317 -5.10 29.66 17.66
N GLY A 318 -5.43 29.36 16.40
CA GLY A 318 -6.79 29.06 16.00
C GLY A 318 -7.34 27.81 16.68
N TYR A 319 -6.53 26.76 16.83
CA TYR A 319 -6.94 25.55 17.56
C TYR A 319 -7.22 25.81 19.05
N LYS A 320 -6.43 26.67 19.71
CA LYS A 320 -6.72 27.06 21.10
C LYS A 320 -8.07 27.76 21.21
N GLU A 321 -8.37 28.65 20.27
CA GLU A 321 -9.64 29.38 20.28
C GLU A 321 -10.82 28.45 19.99
N PHE A 322 -10.68 27.62 18.95
CA PHE A 322 -11.62 26.54 18.63
C PHE A 322 -11.97 25.69 19.86
N LEU A 323 -10.97 25.25 20.63
CA LEU A 323 -11.19 24.45 21.84
C LEU A 323 -11.90 25.21 22.96
N LYS A 324 -11.73 26.53 23.08
CA LYS A 324 -12.47 27.35 24.05
C LYS A 324 -13.93 27.45 23.64
N ILE A 325 -14.19 27.75 22.37
CA ILE A 325 -15.54 27.93 21.83
C ILE A 325 -16.32 26.62 21.95
N ILE A 326 -15.77 25.50 21.47
CA ILE A 326 -16.50 24.21 21.43
C ILE A 326 -16.82 23.64 22.82
N LYS A 327 -16.15 24.13 23.88
CA LYS A 327 -16.42 23.76 25.27
C LYS A 327 -17.46 24.64 25.96
N ASN A 328 -17.84 25.76 25.35
CA ASN A 328 -18.79 26.70 25.92
C ASN A 328 -20.03 26.83 25.02
N PRO A 329 -21.10 26.05 25.27
CA PRO A 329 -22.35 26.15 24.53
C PRO A 329 -23.03 27.52 24.55
N ASN A 330 -22.65 28.40 25.49
CA ASN A 330 -23.16 29.77 25.59
C ASN A 330 -22.29 30.80 24.87
N HIS A 331 -21.21 30.39 24.19
CA HIS A 331 -20.40 31.30 23.40
C HIS A 331 -21.13 31.71 22.13
N ASP A 332 -21.08 32.99 21.75
CA ASP A 332 -21.81 33.52 20.58
C ASP A 332 -21.47 32.78 19.27
N GLU A 333 -20.21 32.33 19.14
CA GLU A 333 -19.75 31.57 17.96
C GLU A 333 -19.99 30.05 18.04
N TYR A 334 -20.50 29.52 19.15
CA TYR A 334 -20.56 28.07 19.41
C TYR A 334 -21.22 27.27 18.27
N GLU A 335 -22.42 27.66 17.84
CA GLU A 335 -23.16 26.92 16.81
C GLU A 335 -22.47 26.95 15.44
N ASN A 336 -21.84 28.08 15.09
CA ASN A 336 -21.08 28.21 13.86
C ASN A 336 -19.82 27.33 13.89
N THR A 337 -19.04 27.42 14.96
CA THR A 337 -17.82 26.61 15.15
C THR A 337 -18.14 25.11 15.20
N LYS A 338 -19.23 24.72 15.87
CA LYS A 338 -19.68 23.32 15.92
C LYS A 338 -20.08 22.79 14.55
N ARG A 339 -20.85 23.55 13.77
CA ARG A 339 -21.23 23.16 12.40
C ARG A 339 -20.00 23.04 11.51
N TRP A 340 -19.06 23.98 11.61
CA TRP A 340 -17.79 23.92 10.89
C TRP A 340 -16.97 22.68 11.28
N ALA A 341 -16.84 22.40 12.59
CA ALA A 341 -16.14 21.22 13.10
C ALA A 341 -16.73 19.91 12.56
N GLN A 342 -18.06 19.82 12.47
CA GLN A 342 -18.76 18.67 11.90
C GLN A 342 -18.44 18.51 10.40
N GLY A 343 -18.41 19.61 9.64
CA GLY A 343 -17.97 19.62 8.25
C GLY A 343 -16.51 19.18 8.08
N GLN A 344 -15.65 19.53 9.04
CA GLN A 344 -14.27 19.06 9.11
C GLN A 344 -14.14 17.61 9.61
N ARG A 345 -15.24 16.97 10.04
CA ARG A 345 -15.27 15.64 10.69
C ARG A 345 -14.43 15.57 11.97
N TYR A 346 -14.31 16.68 12.68
CA TYR A 346 -13.63 16.72 13.98
C TYR A 346 -14.28 15.73 14.95
N LYS A 347 -13.45 14.86 15.55
CA LYS A 347 -13.87 13.80 16.46
C LYS A 347 -12.75 13.44 17.42
N ASP A 348 -13.10 12.71 18.46
CA ASP A 348 -12.11 12.14 19.37
C ASP A 348 -11.25 11.09 18.65
N TYR A 349 -9.99 10.97 19.09
CA TYR A 349 -9.09 9.96 18.57
C TYR A 349 -9.64 8.54 18.79
N ASP A 350 -9.74 7.79 17.69
CA ASP A 350 -10.21 6.40 17.65
C ASP A 350 -9.14 5.56 16.93
N SER A 351 -8.42 4.75 17.70
CA SER A 351 -7.37 3.86 17.19
C SER A 351 -7.89 2.82 16.21
N ASP A 352 -9.13 2.35 16.37
CA ASP A 352 -9.72 1.33 15.51
C ASP A 352 -10.12 1.94 14.16
N SER A 353 -10.67 3.17 14.16
CA SER A 353 -10.90 3.92 12.94
C SER A 353 -9.59 4.21 12.20
N VAL A 354 -8.51 4.56 12.91
CA VAL A 354 -7.20 4.82 12.30
C VAL A 354 -6.63 3.53 11.69
N ASN A 355 -6.57 2.44 12.45
CA ASN A 355 -6.01 1.18 11.97
C ASN A 355 -6.79 0.57 10.80
N ARG A 356 -8.12 0.74 10.74
CA ARG A 356 -8.92 0.33 9.57
C ARG A 356 -8.48 1.05 8.29
N ARG A 357 -8.12 2.33 8.36
CA ARG A 357 -7.66 3.12 7.21
C ARG A 357 -6.20 2.80 6.86
N LEU A 358 -5.33 2.64 7.87
CA LEU A 358 -3.91 2.32 7.66
C LEU A 358 -3.69 1.00 6.91
N LYS A 359 -4.58 0.01 7.07
CA LYS A 359 -4.50 -1.29 6.39
C LYS A 359 -4.32 -1.20 4.86
N ASN A 360 -4.87 -0.14 4.24
CA ASN A 360 -4.89 0.04 2.79
C ASN A 360 -4.07 1.25 2.31
N VAL A 361 -3.34 1.95 3.21
CA VAL A 361 -2.71 3.23 2.87
C VAL A 361 -1.59 3.06 1.83
N LEU A 362 -0.72 2.06 2.02
CA LEU A 362 0.44 1.79 1.14
C LEU A 362 0.12 0.97 -0.12
N ARG A 363 -1.16 0.72 -0.41
CA ARG A 363 -1.61 -0.07 -1.58
C ARG A 363 -2.19 0.84 -2.65
N ARG A 364 -1.45 1.87 -3.06
CA ARG A 364 -1.89 2.86 -4.05
C ARG A 364 -1.26 2.61 -5.41
#